data_AF-H9FHX6-F1
#
_entry.id   AF-H9FHX6-F1
#
_cell.length_a   1.000
_cell.length_b   1.000
_cell.length_c   1.000
_cell.angle_alpha   90.00
_cell.angle_beta   90.00
_cell.angle_gamma   90.00
#
_symmetry.space_group_name_H-M   'P 1'
#
loop_
_entity.id
_entity.type
_entity.pdbx_description
1 polymer ?
#
loop_
_entity_poly.entity_id
_entity_poly.type
_entity_poly.pdbx_seq_one_letter_code
_entity_poly.pdbx_strand_id
1 'polypeptide(L)'
;KVLDGKTIETSPSLSRMPNQHACKLGANILLETFKIHEMIRQEILEQVLNRVVTRASSPISHFLDLLSNIVMYAPLVLQNCSSKVTEAFDYLSFLPLQTVQRLLKAVQPLLKVSMSMRDSLILVLRKAMFANQLDARKSAVAGFLLLLKNFKVLGSLSSSQCSQSVSFSQVHVDVHSHYNSVANETFCLEIMDSLRRCLSQQADVRLM
;
A
#
# COMPACT_ATOMS: atom_id res chain seq x y z
N LYS A 1 7.02 -55.62 -24.56
CA LYS A 1 8.01 -54.52 -24.71
C LYS A 1 8.30 -54.00 -23.31
N VAL A 2 9.55 -54.15 -22.92
CA VAL A 2 10.12 -54.01 -21.57
C VAL A 2 10.85 -52.67 -21.49
N LEU A 3 10.91 -52.09 -20.27
CA LEU A 3 11.80 -51.01 -19.79
C LEU A 3 11.63 -49.61 -20.44
N ASP A 4 11.83 -48.47 -19.78
CA ASP A 4 12.27 -48.06 -18.43
C ASP A 4 11.95 -46.55 -18.35
N GLY A 5 11.55 -45.97 -17.22
CA GLY A 5 12.53 -45.22 -16.47
C GLY A 5 11.89 -44.48 -15.29
N LYS A 6 12.28 -44.93 -14.10
CA LYS A 6 11.98 -44.42 -12.77
C LYS A 6 12.98 -43.31 -12.38
N THR A 7 12.53 -42.39 -11.53
CA THR A 7 13.32 -41.50 -10.63
C THR A 7 14.28 -40.50 -11.25
N ILE A 8 14.01 -39.19 -11.04
CA ILE A 8 14.90 -38.31 -10.26
C ILE A 8 14.00 -37.33 -9.46
N GLU A 9 13.79 -37.61 -8.17
CA GLU A 9 13.49 -36.56 -7.19
C GLU A 9 14.78 -35.76 -7.00
N THR A 10 14.93 -34.65 -7.73
CA THR A 10 16.00 -33.69 -7.47
C THR A 10 15.53 -32.77 -6.36
N SER A 11 15.94 -33.05 -5.14
CA SER A 11 15.83 -32.16 -3.98
C SER A 11 16.22 -30.71 -4.35
N PRO A 12 15.31 -29.73 -4.33
CA PRO A 12 15.58 -28.35 -4.75
C PRO A 12 16.23 -27.49 -3.64
N SER A 13 16.66 -28.09 -2.53
CA SER A 13 16.92 -27.39 -1.27
C SER A 13 18.35 -26.86 -1.09
N LEU A 14 19.37 -27.42 -1.76
CA LEU A 14 20.78 -27.10 -1.48
C LEU A 14 21.36 -25.94 -2.32
N SER A 15 20.97 -25.82 -3.59
CA SER A 15 21.51 -24.78 -4.50
C SER A 15 20.90 -23.38 -4.29
N ARG A 16 19.77 -23.29 -3.57
CA ARG A 16 19.07 -22.02 -3.32
C ARG A 16 19.71 -21.18 -2.21
N MET A 17 20.48 -21.82 -1.32
CA MET A 17 21.03 -21.17 -0.12
C MET A 17 21.99 -20.01 -0.44
N PRO A 18 23.00 -20.14 -1.34
CA PRO A 18 23.95 -19.05 -1.60
C PRO A 18 23.27 -17.80 -2.19
N ASN A 19 22.31 -18.01 -3.12
CA ASN A 19 21.57 -16.92 -3.75
C ASN A 19 20.65 -16.20 -2.76
N GLN A 20 20.03 -16.94 -1.83
CA GLN A 20 19.23 -16.36 -0.76
C GLN A 20 20.09 -15.57 0.24
N HIS A 21 21.26 -16.08 0.58
CA HIS A 21 22.22 -15.36 1.44
C HIS A 21 22.72 -14.08 0.77
N ALA A 22 23.10 -14.12 -0.50
CA ALA A 22 23.51 -12.94 -1.26
C ALA A 22 22.38 -11.90 -1.35
N CYS A 23 21.14 -12.33 -1.63
CA CYS A 23 19.97 -11.45 -1.67
C CYS A 23 19.71 -10.80 -0.30
N LYS A 24 19.74 -11.59 0.78
CA LYS A 24 19.57 -11.09 2.14
C LYS A 24 20.68 -10.12 2.54
N LEU A 25 21.92 -10.42 2.18
CA LEU A 25 23.06 -9.52 2.42
C LEU A 25 22.87 -8.20 1.67
N GLY A 26 22.46 -8.24 0.40
CA GLY A 26 22.17 -7.03 -0.37
C GLY A 26 21.06 -6.19 0.25
N ALA A 27 19.97 -6.81 0.70
CA ALA A 27 18.89 -6.11 1.41
C ALA A 27 19.38 -5.49 2.72
N ASN A 28 20.22 -6.19 3.48
CA ASN A 28 20.80 -5.68 4.73
C ASN A 28 21.73 -4.48 4.46
N ILE A 29 22.59 -4.56 3.44
CA ILE A 29 23.47 -3.43 3.07
C ILE A 29 22.62 -2.21 2.75
N LEU A 30 21.60 -2.34 1.89
CA LEU A 30 20.71 -1.23 1.55
C LEU A 30 19.99 -0.67 2.77
N LEU A 31 19.49 -1.54 3.65
CA LEU A 31 18.78 -1.12 4.87
C LEU A 31 19.72 -0.39 5.84
N GLU A 32 20.89 -0.92 6.12
CA GLU A 32 21.85 -0.28 7.05
C GLU A 32 22.38 1.03 6.46
N THR A 33 22.63 1.09 5.16
CA THR A 33 23.09 2.32 4.51
C THR A 33 22.00 3.40 4.55
N PHE A 34 20.73 3.01 4.37
CA PHE A 34 19.57 3.91 4.56
C PHE A 34 19.48 4.48 5.98
N LYS A 35 19.77 3.66 7.00
CA LYS A 35 19.73 4.11 8.40
C LYS A 35 20.81 5.15 8.69
N ILE A 36 22.03 4.93 8.20
CA ILE A 36 23.21 5.73 8.51
C ILE A 36 23.25 7.03 7.68
N HIS A 37 22.96 6.97 6.38
CA HIS A 37 23.25 8.07 5.46
C HIS A 37 21.99 8.76 4.93
N GLU A 38 21.71 9.98 5.40
CA GLU A 38 20.49 10.71 5.04
C GLU A 38 20.41 11.07 3.55
N MET A 39 21.54 11.48 2.95
CA MET A 39 21.60 11.99 1.57
C MET A 39 21.17 10.97 0.51
N ILE A 40 21.25 9.67 0.81
CA ILE A 40 20.92 8.60 -0.13
C ILE A 40 19.57 7.94 0.15
N ARG A 41 18.86 8.35 1.20
CA ARG A 41 17.59 7.73 1.61
C ARG A 41 16.55 7.78 0.49
N GLN A 42 16.43 8.95 -0.15
CA GLN A 42 15.51 9.15 -1.26
C GLN A 42 15.89 8.26 -2.45
N GLU A 43 17.16 8.20 -2.83
CA GLU A 43 17.65 7.37 -3.93
C GLU A 43 17.37 5.88 -3.67
N ILE A 44 17.68 5.37 -2.48
CA ILE A 44 17.39 3.98 -2.11
C ILE A 44 15.89 3.69 -2.23
N LEU A 45 15.05 4.57 -1.68
CA LEU A 45 13.60 4.39 -1.73
C LEU A 45 13.08 4.39 -3.17
N GLU A 46 13.54 5.34 -3.98
CA GLU A 46 13.17 5.45 -5.39
C GLU A 46 13.57 4.21 -6.18
N GLN A 47 14.79 3.70 -6.00
CA GLN A 47 15.24 2.47 -6.67
C GLN A 47 14.43 1.25 -6.24
N VAL A 48 14.07 1.13 -4.95
CA VAL A 48 13.23 0.04 -4.46
C VAL A 48 11.82 0.13 -5.05
N LEU A 49 11.19 1.30 -5.01
CA LEU A 49 9.85 1.52 -5.56
C LEU A 49 9.82 1.29 -7.07
N ASN A 50 10.78 1.82 -7.81
CA ASN A 50 10.89 1.63 -9.26
C ASN A 50 10.95 0.14 -9.63
N ARG A 51 11.69 -0.67 -8.88
CA ARG A 51 11.75 -2.13 -9.10
C ARG A 51 10.44 -2.83 -8.76
N VAL A 52 9.69 -2.33 -7.77
CA VAL A 52 8.36 -2.85 -7.42
C VAL A 52 7.34 -2.53 -8.52
N VAL A 53 7.33 -1.31 -9.05
CA VAL A 53 6.31 -0.88 -10.02
C VAL A 53 6.60 -1.33 -11.45
N THR A 54 7.87 -1.51 -11.84
CA THR A 54 8.24 -1.87 -13.23
C THR A 54 8.32 -3.38 -13.48
N ARG A 55 8.59 -4.20 -12.46
CA ARG A 55 8.83 -5.64 -12.64
C ARG A 55 7.60 -6.49 -12.30
N ALA A 56 6.60 -6.49 -13.18
CA ALA A 56 5.37 -7.28 -12.99
C ALA A 56 5.58 -8.81 -13.11
N SER A 57 6.65 -9.29 -13.75
CA SER A 57 6.85 -10.70 -14.12
C SER A 57 7.90 -11.47 -13.30
N SER A 58 8.68 -10.80 -12.46
CA SER A 58 9.71 -11.44 -11.61
C SER A 58 9.28 -11.44 -10.15
N PRO A 59 9.76 -12.38 -9.30
CA PRO A 59 9.41 -12.38 -7.88
C PRO A 59 9.98 -11.13 -7.18
N ILE A 60 9.12 -10.13 -6.94
CA ILE A 60 9.46 -8.85 -6.29
C ILE A 60 9.34 -8.87 -4.76
N SER A 61 9.03 -10.03 -4.15
CA SER A 61 8.77 -10.17 -2.72
C SER A 61 9.88 -9.58 -1.85
N HIS A 62 11.14 -9.85 -2.19
CA HIS A 62 12.31 -9.35 -1.46
C HIS A 62 12.44 -7.81 -1.48
N PHE A 63 12.00 -7.14 -2.55
CA PHE A 63 11.95 -5.67 -2.58
C PHE A 63 10.82 -5.11 -1.73
N LEU A 64 9.67 -5.78 -1.71
CA LEU A 64 8.54 -5.41 -0.84
C LEU A 64 8.90 -5.59 0.65
N ASP A 65 9.63 -6.65 0.99
CA ASP A 65 10.13 -6.88 2.35
C ASP A 65 11.13 -5.79 2.76
N LEU A 66 12.06 -5.42 1.86
CA LEU A 66 12.98 -4.31 2.09
C LEU A 66 12.24 -2.97 2.25
N LEU A 67 11.26 -2.68 1.39
CA LEU A 67 10.42 -1.48 1.50
C LEU A 67 9.71 -1.43 2.86
N SER A 68 9.13 -2.56 3.29
CA SER A 68 8.48 -2.65 4.60
C SER A 68 9.44 -2.36 5.74
N ASN A 69 10.67 -2.89 5.68
CA ASN A 69 11.70 -2.64 6.71
C ASN A 69 12.14 -1.17 6.74
N ILE A 70 12.29 -0.54 5.56
CA ILE A 70 12.63 0.89 5.43
C ILE A 70 11.52 1.75 6.03
N VAL A 71 10.26 1.48 5.66
CA VAL A 71 9.09 2.21 6.15
C VAL A 71 8.88 2.05 7.66
N MET A 72 9.10 0.84 8.17
CA MET A 72 8.96 0.55 9.61
C MET A 72 10.05 1.21 10.45
N TYR A 73 11.26 1.36 9.91
CA TYR A 73 12.38 1.97 10.65
C TYR A 73 12.11 3.43 11.04
N ALA A 74 11.69 4.26 10.09
CA ALA A 74 11.50 5.68 10.34
C ALA A 74 10.42 6.31 9.43
N PRO A 75 9.13 6.10 9.73
CA PRO A 75 8.04 6.65 8.90
C PRO A 75 8.01 8.19 8.88
N LEU A 76 8.51 8.85 9.93
CA LEU A 76 8.64 10.31 10.00
C LEU A 76 9.73 10.85 9.06
N VAL A 77 10.87 10.15 8.96
CA VAL A 77 11.98 10.53 8.07
C VAL A 77 11.56 10.43 6.60
N LEU A 78 10.67 9.48 6.29
CA LEU A 78 10.15 9.25 4.95
C LEU A 78 9.07 10.25 4.52
N GLN A 79 8.62 11.17 5.39
CA GLN A 79 7.73 12.26 4.95
C GLN A 79 8.40 13.13 3.88
N ASN A 80 9.71 13.36 3.97
CA ASN A 80 10.45 14.12 2.97
C ASN A 80 10.54 13.39 1.62
N CYS A 81 10.31 12.08 1.61
CA CYS A 81 10.29 11.24 0.41
C CYS A 81 8.86 10.91 -0.05
N SER A 82 7.84 11.61 0.47
CA SER A 82 6.43 11.28 0.23
C SER A 82 6.04 11.34 -1.24
N SER A 83 6.65 12.24 -2.03
CA SER A 83 6.35 12.43 -3.45
C SER A 83 6.54 11.15 -4.26
N LYS A 84 7.64 10.41 -4.02
CA LYS A 84 7.96 9.16 -4.73
C LYS A 84 7.03 8.02 -4.35
N VAL A 85 6.63 7.94 -3.08
CA VAL A 85 5.64 6.96 -2.62
C VAL A 85 4.26 7.26 -3.24
N THR A 86 3.89 8.54 -3.31
CA THR A 86 2.63 8.96 -3.93
C THR A 86 2.61 8.69 -5.44
N GLU A 87 3.70 8.95 -6.14
CA GLU A 87 3.87 8.62 -7.57
C GLU A 87 3.72 7.11 -7.81
N ALA A 88 4.21 6.27 -6.90
CA ALA A 88 4.02 4.83 -6.97
C ALA A 88 2.54 4.40 -6.94
N PHE A 89 1.65 5.21 -6.36
CA PHE A 89 0.21 4.91 -6.35
C PHE A 89 -0.41 4.96 -7.74
N ASP A 90 0.04 5.85 -8.62
CA ASP A 90 -0.50 5.97 -9.97
C ASP A 90 -0.34 4.67 -10.79
N TYR A 91 0.62 3.83 -10.42
CA TYR A 91 0.86 2.54 -11.05
C TYR A 91 0.00 1.40 -10.50
N LEU A 92 -0.72 1.57 -9.38
CA LEU A 92 -1.46 0.49 -8.70
C LEU A 92 -2.45 -0.24 -9.60
N SER A 93 -3.07 0.47 -10.55
CA SER A 93 -4.05 -0.12 -11.48
C SER A 93 -3.41 -1.09 -12.48
N PHE A 94 -2.11 -1.00 -12.69
CA PHE A 94 -1.34 -1.82 -13.63
C PHE A 94 -0.58 -2.97 -12.95
N LEU A 95 -0.58 -2.99 -11.61
CA LEU A 95 0.14 -4.00 -10.84
C LEU A 95 -0.74 -5.23 -10.56
N PRO A 96 -0.13 -6.43 -10.46
CA PRO A 96 -0.82 -7.60 -9.96
C PRO A 96 -1.40 -7.35 -8.57
N LEU A 97 -2.62 -7.85 -8.31
CA LEU A 97 -3.32 -7.68 -7.04
C LEU A 97 -2.47 -8.03 -5.81
N GLN A 98 -1.68 -9.11 -5.89
CA GLN A 98 -0.79 -9.54 -4.82
C GLN A 98 0.29 -8.49 -4.49
N THR A 99 0.82 -7.84 -5.52
CA THR A 99 1.79 -6.74 -5.39
C THR A 99 1.14 -5.55 -4.72
N VAL A 100 -0.06 -5.15 -5.17
CA VAL A 100 -0.82 -4.03 -4.60
C VAL A 100 -1.07 -4.25 -3.11
N GLN A 101 -1.58 -5.43 -2.73
CA GLN A 101 -1.86 -5.74 -1.34
C GLN A 101 -0.60 -5.66 -0.46
N ARG A 102 0.54 -6.16 -0.94
CA ARG A 102 1.79 -6.12 -0.20
C ARG A 102 2.39 -4.71 -0.13
N LEU A 103 2.34 -3.97 -1.23
CA LEU A 103 2.80 -2.59 -1.29
C LEU A 103 2.01 -1.72 -0.31
N LEU A 104 0.68 -1.79 -0.35
CA LEU A 104 -0.19 -1.03 0.53
C LEU A 104 0.00 -1.39 2.01
N LYS A 105 0.26 -2.68 2.32
CA LYS A 105 0.66 -3.09 3.68
C LYS A 105 2.01 -2.51 4.10
N ALA A 106 3.00 -2.50 3.22
CA ALA A 106 4.34 -1.98 3.51
C ALA A 106 4.32 -0.47 3.77
N VAL A 107 3.54 0.30 3.01
CA VAL A 107 3.43 1.77 3.18
C VAL A 107 2.43 2.20 4.25
N GLN A 108 1.74 1.23 4.88
CA GLN A 108 0.69 1.50 5.87
C GLN A 108 1.14 2.43 7.02
N PRO A 109 2.36 2.32 7.58
CA PRO A 109 2.82 3.27 8.60
C PRO A 109 2.86 4.72 8.09
N LEU A 110 3.17 4.95 6.81
CA LEU A 110 3.18 6.29 6.22
C LEU A 110 1.78 6.86 6.08
N LEU A 111 0.81 6.03 5.66
CA LEU A 111 -0.58 6.43 5.51
C LEU A 111 -1.23 6.87 6.83
N LYS A 112 -0.77 6.33 7.97
CA LYS A 112 -1.24 6.74 9.30
C LYS A 112 -0.74 8.12 9.74
N VAL A 113 0.40 8.55 9.20
CA VAL A 113 1.08 9.78 9.63
C VAL A 113 0.86 10.92 8.63
N SER A 114 0.73 10.62 7.33
CA SER A 114 0.60 11.61 6.26
C SER A 114 -0.83 11.65 5.69
N MET A 115 -1.57 12.71 6.04
CA MET A 115 -2.91 12.94 5.49
C MET A 115 -2.89 13.18 3.98
N SER A 116 -1.92 13.94 3.47
CA SER A 116 -1.78 14.20 2.04
C SER A 116 -1.53 12.91 1.23
N MET A 117 -0.69 12.00 1.72
CA MET A 117 -0.46 10.71 1.07
C MET A 117 -1.71 9.84 1.08
N ARG A 118 -2.48 9.87 2.18
CA ARG A 118 -3.77 9.19 2.27
C ARG A 118 -4.74 9.73 1.24
N ASP A 119 -4.87 11.05 1.11
CA ASP A 119 -5.78 11.71 0.17
C ASP A 119 -5.41 11.40 -1.29
N SER A 120 -4.11 11.41 -1.61
CA SER A 120 -3.63 11.00 -2.93
C SER A 120 -3.97 9.53 -3.23
N LEU A 121 -3.75 8.62 -2.28
CA LEU A 121 -4.12 7.22 -2.44
C LEU A 121 -5.63 7.06 -2.68
N ILE A 122 -6.46 7.78 -1.93
CA ILE A 122 -7.93 7.73 -2.09
C ILE A 122 -8.34 8.16 -3.48
N LEU A 123 -7.79 9.27 -3.99
CA LEU A 123 -8.09 9.77 -5.32
C LEU A 123 -7.76 8.73 -6.39
N VAL A 124 -6.58 8.10 -6.29
CA VAL A 124 -6.16 7.03 -7.19
C VAL A 124 -7.10 5.82 -7.10
N LEU A 125 -7.44 5.35 -5.90
CA LEU A 125 -8.35 4.21 -5.73
C LEU A 125 -9.75 4.51 -6.24
N ARG A 126 -10.27 5.73 -6.03
CA ARG A 126 -11.55 6.17 -6.60
C ARG A 126 -11.54 6.07 -8.11
N LYS A 127 -10.48 6.58 -8.76
CA LYS A 127 -10.31 6.46 -10.21
C LYS A 127 -10.26 5.00 -10.66
N ALA A 128 -9.52 4.15 -9.94
CA ALA A 128 -9.36 2.73 -10.24
C ALA A 128 -10.69 1.93 -10.14
N MET A 129 -11.64 2.35 -9.31
CA MET A 129 -12.98 1.71 -9.23
C MET A 129 -13.79 1.83 -10.53
N PHE A 130 -13.51 2.85 -11.34
CA PHE A 130 -14.15 3.09 -12.64
C PHE A 130 -13.29 2.62 -13.81
N ALA A 131 -12.12 2.02 -13.56
CA ALA A 131 -11.28 1.49 -14.62
C ALA A 131 -12.00 0.35 -15.35
N ASN A 132 -11.82 0.27 -16.67
CA ASN A 132 -12.39 -0.82 -17.48
C ASN A 132 -11.78 -2.19 -17.13
N GLN A 133 -10.55 -2.20 -16.64
CA GLN A 133 -9.82 -3.42 -16.28
C GLN A 133 -10.29 -3.99 -14.94
N LEU A 134 -10.59 -5.30 -14.94
CA LEU A 134 -11.09 -6.03 -13.77
C LEU A 134 -10.06 -6.01 -12.62
N ASP A 135 -8.79 -6.24 -12.93
CA ASP A 135 -7.72 -6.25 -11.93
C ASP A 135 -7.52 -4.89 -11.26
N ALA A 136 -7.67 -3.79 -12.00
CA ALA A 136 -7.62 -2.44 -11.43
C ALA A 136 -8.74 -2.21 -10.41
N ARG A 137 -9.97 -2.68 -10.70
CA ARG A 137 -11.09 -2.60 -9.76
C ARG A 137 -10.88 -3.50 -8.53
N LYS A 138 -10.35 -4.71 -8.71
CA LYS A 138 -9.95 -5.60 -7.59
C LYS A 138 -8.89 -4.94 -6.69
N SER A 139 -7.88 -4.33 -7.29
CA SER A 139 -6.84 -3.57 -6.58
C SER A 139 -7.41 -2.38 -5.81
N ALA A 140 -8.39 -1.67 -6.39
CA ALA A 140 -9.08 -0.58 -5.71
C ALA A 140 -9.87 -1.04 -4.48
N VAL A 141 -10.65 -2.13 -4.61
CA VAL A 141 -11.38 -2.75 -3.50
C VAL A 141 -10.41 -3.18 -2.39
N ALA A 142 -9.33 -3.87 -2.74
CA ALA A 142 -8.32 -4.28 -1.77
C ALA A 142 -7.69 -3.09 -1.02
N GLY A 143 -7.44 -1.98 -1.73
CA GLY A 143 -6.93 -0.75 -1.12
C GLY A 143 -7.93 -0.09 -0.18
N PHE A 144 -9.19 0.05 -0.59
CA PHE A 144 -10.23 0.62 0.26
C PHE A 144 -10.49 -0.23 1.51
N LEU A 145 -10.53 -1.56 1.38
CA LEU A 145 -10.65 -2.46 2.52
C LEU A 145 -9.46 -2.35 3.47
N LEU A 146 -8.24 -2.15 2.96
CA LEU A 146 -7.07 -1.92 3.81
C LEU A 146 -7.17 -0.58 4.56
N LEU A 147 -7.64 0.47 3.90
CA LEU A 147 -7.89 1.77 4.55
C LEU A 147 -8.89 1.58 5.70
N LEU A 148 -10.07 1.01 5.43
CA LEU A 148 -11.09 0.77 6.45
C LEU A 148 -10.61 -0.09 7.63
N LYS A 149 -9.76 -1.10 7.38
CA LYS A 149 -9.19 -1.93 8.45
C LYS A 149 -8.27 -1.17 9.39
N ASN A 150 -7.62 -0.10 8.91
CA ASN A 150 -6.54 0.58 9.63
C ASN A 150 -6.92 1.94 10.20
N PHE A 151 -7.92 2.59 9.61
CA PHE A 151 -8.51 3.82 10.14
C PHE A 151 -9.71 3.45 11.00
N LYS A 152 -9.46 3.20 12.29
CA LYS A 152 -10.54 3.05 13.26
C LYS A 152 -11.22 4.41 13.41
N VAL A 153 -12.51 4.48 13.09
CA VAL A 153 -13.42 5.52 13.59
C VAL A 153 -13.62 5.23 15.08
N LEU A 154 -12.62 5.54 15.91
CA LEU A 154 -12.69 5.37 17.35
C LEU A 154 -13.46 6.56 17.94
N GLY A 155 -14.79 6.41 17.96
CA GLY A 155 -15.69 6.92 18.97
C GLY A 155 -15.79 8.44 19.15
N SER A 156 -16.91 9.00 18.68
CA SER A 156 -17.85 9.57 19.64
C SER A 156 -19.23 8.96 19.43
N LEU A 157 -19.57 7.99 20.26
CA LEU A 157 -20.95 7.71 20.60
C LEU A 157 -21.52 8.95 21.29
N SER A 158 -22.16 9.83 20.53
CA SER A 158 -23.35 10.61 20.93
C SER A 158 -23.87 11.34 19.70
N SER A 159 -24.67 10.66 18.88
CA SER A 159 -25.51 11.34 17.89
C SER A 159 -26.71 11.95 18.62
N SER A 160 -26.46 13.07 19.27
CA SER A 160 -27.48 14.04 19.62
C SER A 160 -26.84 15.40 19.47
N GLN A 161 -26.84 15.89 18.24
CA GLN A 161 -27.08 17.29 17.84
C GLN A 161 -26.61 17.42 16.39
N CYS A 162 -27.57 17.33 15.47
CA CYS A 162 -27.50 17.96 14.16
C CYS A 162 -27.00 19.40 14.31
N SER A 163 -25.90 19.79 13.66
CA SER A 163 -25.59 21.21 13.44
C SER A 163 -24.63 21.41 12.25
N GLN A 164 -25.27 21.57 11.09
CA GLN A 164 -24.98 22.54 10.03
C GLN A 164 -23.66 22.46 9.24
N SER A 165 -23.85 22.44 7.92
CA SER A 165 -22.90 22.78 6.87
C SER A 165 -22.11 24.05 7.15
N VAL A 166 -20.78 24.01 7.05
CA VAL A 166 -19.97 25.24 6.92
C VAL A 166 -18.86 25.07 5.89
N SER A 167 -18.85 26.03 4.97
CA SER A 167 -17.81 26.35 3.99
C SER A 167 -16.82 27.35 4.60
N PHE A 168 -15.61 27.38 4.02
CA PHE A 168 -14.56 28.44 4.03
C PHE A 168 -13.33 28.34 4.96
N SER A 169 -12.19 28.38 4.25
CA SER A 169 -10.94 29.15 4.43
C SER A 169 -10.41 29.57 5.81
N GLN A 170 -9.19 29.07 6.07
CA GLN A 170 -8.07 29.59 6.89
C GLN A 170 -8.00 29.31 8.40
N VAL A 171 -6.72 29.20 8.80
CA VAL A 171 -6.09 29.18 10.14
C VAL A 171 -5.93 27.80 10.78
N HIS A 172 -4.78 27.21 10.44
CA HIS A 172 -4.13 26.07 11.06
C HIS A 172 -3.74 26.39 12.52
N VAL A 173 -4.62 26.10 13.47
CA VAL A 173 -4.23 25.88 14.88
C VAL A 173 -4.98 24.66 15.41
N ASP A 174 -4.18 23.75 15.95
CA ASP A 174 -4.43 22.44 16.49
C ASP A 174 -5.82 22.19 17.13
N VAL A 175 -6.74 21.62 16.35
CA VAL A 175 -7.90 20.82 16.81
C VAL A 175 -7.93 19.53 15.98
N HIS A 176 -6.79 18.84 15.88
CA HIS A 176 -6.64 17.65 15.02
C HIS A 176 -7.35 16.40 15.53
N SER A 177 -7.98 16.40 16.70
CA SER A 177 -8.71 15.22 17.21
C SER A 177 -10.18 15.20 16.75
N HIS A 178 -10.93 16.28 16.98
CA HIS A 178 -12.35 16.37 16.63
C HIS A 178 -12.59 16.54 15.12
N TYR A 179 -11.77 17.35 14.44
CA TYR A 179 -11.86 17.50 12.98
C TYR A 179 -11.52 16.18 12.27
N ASN A 180 -10.54 15.46 12.80
CA ASN A 180 -10.11 14.18 12.24
C ASN A 180 -11.16 13.08 12.49
N SER A 181 -11.91 13.11 13.60
CA SER A 181 -13.00 12.15 13.81
C SER A 181 -14.15 12.32 12.82
N VAL A 182 -14.68 13.54 12.66
CA VAL A 182 -15.77 13.82 11.71
C VAL A 182 -15.31 13.62 10.27
N ALA A 183 -14.09 14.06 9.93
CA ALA A 183 -13.50 13.82 8.62
C ALA A 183 -13.26 12.33 8.35
N ASN A 184 -12.87 11.53 9.36
CA ASN A 184 -12.70 10.09 9.21
C ASN A 184 -14.05 9.36 9.06
N GLU A 185 -15.12 9.85 9.70
CA GLU A 185 -16.47 9.30 9.57
C GLU A 185 -17.03 9.54 8.17
N THR A 186 -17.07 10.78 7.70
CA THR A 186 -17.52 11.11 6.34
C THR A 186 -16.66 10.39 5.29
N PHE A 187 -15.36 10.31 5.53
CA PHE A 187 -14.43 9.51 4.72
C PHE A 187 -14.80 8.02 4.66
N CYS A 188 -15.07 7.37 5.80
CA CYS A 188 -15.44 5.97 5.84
C CYS A 188 -16.78 5.72 5.11
N LEU A 189 -17.74 6.63 5.25
CA LEU A 189 -19.02 6.56 4.55
C LEU A 189 -18.84 6.70 3.02
N GLU A 190 -18.00 7.62 2.56
CA GLU A 190 -17.70 7.77 1.12
C GLU A 190 -17.00 6.52 0.54
N ILE A 191 -16.13 5.87 1.31
CA ILE A 191 -15.56 4.57 0.91
C ILE A 191 -16.66 3.52 0.83
N MET A 192 -17.53 3.44 1.83
CA MET A 192 -18.62 2.46 1.85
C MET A 192 -19.57 2.63 0.66
N ASP A 193 -19.92 3.86 0.30
CA ASP A 193 -20.74 4.13 -0.89
C ASP A 193 -20.03 3.75 -2.19
N SER A 194 -18.73 3.97 -2.26
CA SER A 194 -17.90 3.53 -3.38
C SER A 194 -17.89 1.99 -3.49
N LEU A 195 -17.71 1.29 -2.37
CA LEU A 195 -17.71 -0.18 -2.30
C LEU A 195 -19.10 -0.78 -2.58
N ARG A 196 -20.18 -0.13 -2.16
CA ARG A 196 -21.55 -0.56 -2.46
C ARG A 196 -21.77 -0.70 -3.97
N ARG A 197 -21.20 0.19 -4.78
CA ARG A 197 -21.28 0.10 -6.25
C ARG A 197 -20.54 -1.13 -6.80
N CYS A 198 -19.48 -1.61 -6.14
CA CYS A 198 -18.80 -2.85 -6.51
C CYS A 198 -19.65 -4.10 -6.31
N LEU A 199 -20.60 -4.09 -5.38
CA LEU A 199 -21.53 -5.21 -5.19
C LEU A 199 -22.46 -5.45 -6.38
N SER A 200 -22.62 -4.46 -7.26
CA SER A 200 -23.34 -4.59 -8.53
C SER A 200 -22.44 -5.00 -9.71
N GLN A 201 -21.12 -5.05 -9.55
CA GLN A 201 -20.15 -5.35 -10.63
C GLN A 201 -19.99 -6.86 -10.89
N GLN A 202 -18.91 -7.31 -11.54
CA GLN A 202 -18.64 -8.73 -11.82
C GLN A 202 -18.46 -9.55 -10.54
N ALA A 203 -18.84 -10.84 -10.56
CA ALA A 203 -18.80 -11.73 -9.38
C ALA A 203 -17.43 -11.78 -8.69
N ASP A 204 -16.38 -11.81 -9.49
CA ASP A 204 -14.98 -11.75 -9.07
C ASP A 204 -14.60 -10.55 -8.19
N VAL A 205 -15.24 -9.39 -8.42
CA VAL A 205 -15.04 -8.18 -7.62
C VAL A 205 -15.89 -8.24 -6.34
N ARG A 206 -17.07 -8.88 -6.41
CA ARG A 206 -17.98 -9.06 -5.25
C ARG A 206 -17.43 -10.04 -4.22
N LEU A 207 -16.66 -11.04 -4.67
CA LEU A 207 -16.09 -12.10 -3.82
C LEU A 207 -14.84 -11.62 -3.04
N MET A 208 -14.22 -10.52 -3.46
CA MET A 208 -13.02 -9.95 -2.81
C MET A 208 -13.27 -9.52 -1.37
#